data_AF-A0A3B8XWG4-F1
#
_entry.id   AF-A0A3B8XWG4-F1
#
_cell.length_a   1.000
_cell.length_b   1.000
_cell.length_c   1.000
_cell.angle_alpha   90.00
_cell.angle_beta   90.00
_cell.angle_gamma   90.00
#
_symmetry.space_group_name_H-M   'P 1'
#
loop_
_entity.id
_entity.type
_entity.pdbx_description
1 polymer ?
#
loop_
_entity_poly.entity_id
_entity_poly.type
_entity_poly.pdbx_seq_one_letter_code
_entity_poly.pdbx_strand_id
1 'polypeptide(L)'
;NSWDKRDFYHNWGIFRYRRLQRSQQKQNPKPGDVTVINWSTSPRGNNGDPPTNNTGEPLCCGNDYRMGALIGVSREERQKQIQQASDRARAYIHYLQTNGIWDLKPRGDLTWTDDGIALEPYIREARRGVALTTIRHEDVAQKFFGTAARARCFEDSVGIGQYHYLDVHPNDTPGHVDLGDANISLPFTIALGALIPINTDGLILSAKSIGTTHITNAAYRMHPVEWAIGEAGGYLGVFALNQGVDVRQVATEAKLKRQFQGWLARQGIPLFWFDDVGHDDPDFEAIQVLAVEGIVRTENYSNLHFNPQGQVNRAVVCVAIVNVMGFDLVNPSVPSFIDVPKEHFAYQSIETLAAKGIISGVGNRRFAPAQPCTRQQLSWILANLGGLNINQLFAGTPLDASTLKRRELSRVIYRLSSSQ
;
A
#
# COMPACT_ATOMS: atom_id res chain seq x y z
N ASN A 1 -6.67 -28.96 1.22
CA ASN A 1 -7.67 -28.80 0.15
C ASN A 1 -7.23 -29.57 -1.08
N SER A 2 -7.86 -30.71 -1.37
CA SER A 2 -7.68 -31.42 -2.64
C SER A 2 -8.27 -30.56 -3.76
N TRP A 3 -7.52 -30.39 -4.85
CA TRP A 3 -8.00 -29.66 -6.01
C TRP A 3 -9.06 -30.50 -6.73
N ASP A 4 -10.29 -30.02 -6.82
CA ASP A 4 -11.34 -30.68 -7.60
C ASP A 4 -11.18 -30.31 -9.08
N LYS A 5 -10.99 -31.32 -9.95
CA LYS A 5 -11.01 -31.11 -11.40
C LYS A 5 -12.37 -30.54 -11.79
N ARG A 6 -12.37 -29.33 -12.36
CA ARG A 6 -13.59 -28.66 -12.84
C ARG A 6 -13.52 -28.55 -14.36
N ASP A 7 -14.59 -28.94 -15.02
CA ASP A 7 -14.70 -28.76 -16.47
C ASP A 7 -14.60 -27.28 -16.86
N PHE A 8 -14.09 -27.01 -18.07
CA PHE A 8 -13.81 -25.66 -18.55
C PHE A 8 -15.00 -24.70 -18.43
N TYR A 9 -16.21 -25.19 -18.76
CA TYR A 9 -17.48 -24.45 -18.68
C TYR A 9 -18.25 -24.64 -17.36
N HIS A 10 -17.68 -25.36 -16.39
CA HIS A 10 -18.31 -25.56 -15.08
C HIS A 10 -18.63 -24.22 -14.40
N ASN A 11 -19.62 -24.21 -13.51
CA ASN A 11 -20.03 -23.02 -12.74
C ASN A 11 -18.92 -22.41 -11.87
N TRP A 12 -17.85 -23.15 -11.67
CA TRP A 12 -16.67 -22.69 -10.97
C TRP A 12 -15.37 -22.96 -11.75
N GLY A 13 -15.51 -23.22 -13.06
CA GLY A 13 -14.42 -23.45 -14.00
C GLY A 13 -13.80 -22.15 -14.51
N ILE A 14 -12.66 -22.27 -15.19
CA ILE A 14 -11.84 -21.12 -15.61
C ILE A 14 -12.58 -20.13 -16.52
N PHE A 15 -13.44 -20.62 -17.43
CA PHE A 15 -14.16 -19.74 -18.35
C PHE A 15 -15.03 -18.72 -17.60
N ARG A 16 -15.77 -19.19 -16.59
CA ARG A 16 -16.64 -18.32 -15.78
C ARG A 16 -15.84 -17.43 -14.84
N TYR A 17 -14.76 -17.94 -14.25
CA TYR A 17 -13.92 -17.19 -13.32
C TYR A 17 -13.29 -15.94 -13.95
N ARG A 18 -12.89 -15.99 -15.23
CA ARG A 18 -12.30 -14.86 -15.97
C ARG A 18 -13.23 -14.23 -17.02
N ARG A 19 -14.54 -14.47 -16.91
CA ARG A 19 -15.53 -13.99 -17.90
C ARG A 19 -15.58 -12.46 -17.90
N LEU A 20 -15.12 -11.86 -19.01
CA LEU A 20 -15.13 -10.42 -19.24
C LEU A 20 -16.49 -9.92 -19.71
N GLN A 21 -17.16 -10.68 -20.57
CA GLN A 21 -18.42 -10.28 -21.19
C GLN A 21 -19.45 -11.40 -21.05
N ARG A 22 -20.69 -10.98 -20.77
CA ARG A 22 -21.87 -11.85 -20.80
C ARG A 22 -22.76 -11.45 -21.97
N SER A 23 -23.09 -12.38 -22.86
CA SER A 23 -24.08 -12.15 -23.92
C SER A 23 -25.52 -12.11 -23.39
N GLN A 24 -25.76 -12.73 -22.22
CA GLN A 24 -27.04 -12.74 -21.51
C GLN A 24 -26.81 -12.58 -20.00
N GLN A 25 -27.78 -12.05 -19.25
CA GLN A 25 -27.76 -12.01 -17.78
C GLN A 25 -27.99 -13.40 -17.14
N LYS A 26 -27.28 -14.43 -17.61
CA LYS A 26 -27.32 -15.80 -17.08
C LYS A 26 -25.98 -16.18 -16.46
N GLN A 27 -26.06 -17.00 -15.40
CA GLN A 27 -24.86 -17.44 -14.67
C GLN A 27 -23.98 -18.40 -15.50
N ASN A 28 -24.58 -19.31 -16.27
CA ASN A 28 -23.86 -20.29 -17.05
C ASN A 28 -23.24 -19.64 -18.30
N PRO A 29 -22.06 -20.12 -18.76
CA PRO A 29 -21.52 -19.73 -20.06
C PRO A 29 -22.50 -20.01 -21.21
N LYS A 30 -22.52 -19.11 -22.20
CA LYS A 30 -23.34 -19.14 -23.41
C LYS A 30 -22.52 -18.67 -24.61
N PRO A 31 -22.88 -19.11 -25.83
CA PRO A 31 -22.31 -18.54 -27.05
C PRO A 31 -22.38 -17.00 -27.03
N GLY A 32 -21.29 -16.36 -27.45
CA GLY A 32 -21.12 -14.89 -27.41
C GLY A 32 -20.51 -14.34 -26.12
N ASP A 33 -20.33 -15.16 -25.08
CA ASP A 33 -19.53 -14.77 -23.92
C ASP A 33 -18.05 -14.68 -24.25
N VAL A 34 -17.33 -13.86 -23.48
CA VAL A 34 -15.89 -13.67 -23.62
C VAL A 34 -15.21 -13.88 -22.28
N THR A 35 -14.07 -14.56 -22.29
CA THR A 35 -13.23 -14.80 -21.12
C THR A 35 -11.77 -14.54 -21.45
N VAL A 36 -10.97 -14.16 -20.45
CA VAL A 36 -9.50 -14.17 -20.57
C VAL A 36 -8.97 -15.55 -20.20
N ILE A 37 -8.16 -16.14 -21.06
CA ILE A 37 -7.50 -17.42 -20.79
C ILE A 37 -6.03 -17.15 -20.46
N ASN A 38 -5.70 -17.10 -19.17
CA ASN A 38 -4.32 -16.88 -18.70
C ASN A 38 -3.77 -18.04 -17.85
N TRP A 39 -4.58 -19.05 -17.55
CA TRP A 39 -4.19 -20.21 -16.73
C TRP A 39 -4.54 -21.52 -17.41
N SER A 40 -3.98 -22.60 -16.85
CA SER A 40 -4.36 -23.97 -17.18
C SER A 40 -5.80 -24.28 -16.77
N THR A 41 -6.44 -25.20 -17.50
CA THR A 41 -7.73 -25.78 -17.09
C THR A 41 -7.60 -26.66 -15.85
N SER A 42 -6.37 -27.06 -15.52
CA SER A 42 -6.03 -27.82 -14.33
C SER A 42 -4.57 -27.55 -13.92
N PRO A 43 -4.26 -27.34 -12.63
CA PRO A 43 -2.90 -27.34 -12.11
C PRO A 43 -2.32 -28.76 -12.01
N ARG A 44 -3.15 -29.78 -12.28
CA ARG A 44 -2.74 -31.18 -12.52
C ARG A 44 -2.85 -31.50 -14.01
N GLY A 45 -1.95 -32.29 -14.58
CA GLY A 45 -1.96 -32.59 -16.02
C GLY A 45 -3.26 -33.27 -16.51
N ASN A 46 -3.31 -33.65 -17.79
CA ASN A 46 -4.51 -34.23 -18.44
C ASN A 46 -5.13 -35.43 -17.69
N ASN A 47 -4.36 -36.16 -16.87
CA ASN A 47 -4.80 -37.36 -16.16
C ASN A 47 -4.94 -37.21 -14.63
N GLY A 48 -4.92 -35.98 -14.10
CA GLY A 48 -5.00 -35.76 -12.65
C GLY A 48 -3.69 -36.01 -11.89
N ASP A 49 -2.62 -36.36 -12.60
CA ASP A 49 -1.27 -36.42 -12.05
C ASP A 49 -0.68 -35.02 -11.84
N PRO A 50 0.17 -34.84 -10.81
CA PRO A 50 1.05 -33.71 -10.73
C PRO A 50 1.77 -33.65 -12.06
N PRO A 51 1.76 -32.49 -12.68
CA PRO A 51 2.22 -32.47 -14.04
C PRO A 51 3.75 -32.64 -14.16
N THR A 52 4.44 -32.74 -15.30
CA THR A 52 5.94 -32.91 -15.27
C THR A 52 6.72 -32.31 -16.46
N ASN A 53 7.60 -31.37 -16.15
CA ASN A 53 9.05 -31.48 -16.35
C ASN A 53 9.71 -31.38 -14.94
N ASN A 54 11.03 -31.24 -14.76
CA ASN A 54 11.75 -31.47 -13.48
C ASN A 54 11.24 -30.77 -12.19
N THR A 55 10.19 -29.94 -12.24
CA THR A 55 9.45 -29.33 -11.12
C THR A 55 7.97 -29.70 -11.02
N GLY A 56 7.49 -30.61 -11.87
CA GLY A 56 6.14 -31.11 -11.75
C GLY A 56 5.03 -30.26 -12.42
N GLU A 57 5.25 -29.57 -13.56
CA GLU A 57 4.18 -28.84 -14.30
C GLU A 57 4.01 -29.23 -15.80
N PRO A 58 2.78 -29.23 -16.40
CA PRO A 58 2.52 -29.99 -17.61
C PRO A 58 2.61 -28.94 -18.67
N LEU A 59 3.65 -29.04 -19.48
CA LEU A 59 3.80 -28.18 -20.63
C LEU A 59 2.69 -28.41 -21.66
N CYS A 60 1.55 -29.04 -21.36
CA CYS A 60 0.45 -29.29 -22.30
C CYS A 60 -0.89 -28.68 -21.84
N CYS A 61 -1.06 -28.32 -20.56
CA CYS A 61 -2.40 -28.04 -20.02
C CYS A 61 -2.63 -26.56 -19.68
N GLY A 62 -1.73 -25.64 -20.05
CA GLY A 62 -1.85 -24.22 -19.71
C GLY A 62 -1.13 -23.27 -20.66
N ASN A 63 -1.35 -21.98 -20.42
CA ASN A 63 -0.85 -20.90 -21.27
C ASN A 63 0.52 -20.34 -20.82
N ASP A 64 1.06 -20.78 -19.69
CA ASP A 64 2.35 -20.27 -19.22
C ASP A 64 3.50 -20.72 -20.15
N TYR A 65 4.38 -19.77 -20.47
CA TYR A 65 5.63 -19.96 -21.19
C TYR A 65 6.79 -19.57 -20.26
N ARG A 66 7.70 -20.52 -20.00
CA ARG A 66 8.76 -20.37 -18.99
C ARG A 66 10.17 -20.29 -19.58
N MET A 67 10.33 -20.64 -20.86
CA MET A 67 11.65 -20.77 -21.46
C MET A 67 12.21 -19.39 -21.81
N GLY A 68 13.53 -19.24 -21.69
CA GLY A 68 14.26 -18.06 -22.14
C GLY A 68 14.01 -16.78 -21.34
N ALA A 69 14.62 -15.69 -21.81
CA ALA A 69 14.57 -14.39 -21.15
C ALA A 69 14.21 -13.29 -22.16
N LEU A 70 13.46 -12.28 -21.71
CA LEU A 70 13.13 -11.11 -22.53
C LEU A 70 14.10 -9.95 -22.34
N ILE A 71 14.93 -9.98 -21.29
CA ILE A 71 15.83 -8.88 -20.90
C ILE A 71 17.25 -9.40 -20.77
N GLY A 72 18.22 -8.67 -21.33
CA GLY A 72 19.63 -9.07 -21.37
C GLY A 72 19.98 -9.98 -22.56
N VAL A 73 19.08 -10.08 -23.55
CA VAL A 73 19.26 -10.85 -24.78
C VAL A 73 19.24 -9.90 -25.99
N SER A 74 19.65 -10.39 -27.17
CA SER A 74 19.55 -9.63 -28.42
C SER A 74 18.09 -9.35 -28.80
N ARG A 75 17.86 -8.36 -29.67
CA ARG A 75 16.50 -8.07 -30.18
C ARG A 75 15.91 -9.27 -30.92
N GLU A 76 16.73 -9.99 -31.67
CA GLU A 76 16.35 -11.21 -32.38
C GLU A 76 15.90 -12.31 -31.40
N GLU A 77 16.68 -12.54 -30.35
CA GLU A 77 16.33 -13.53 -29.33
C GLU A 77 15.05 -13.11 -28.58
N ARG A 78 14.91 -11.83 -28.19
CA ARG A 78 13.66 -11.34 -27.58
C ARG A 78 12.45 -11.61 -28.48
N GLN A 79 12.55 -11.33 -29.78
CA GLN A 79 11.46 -11.57 -30.73
C GLN A 79 11.13 -13.05 -30.85
N LYS A 80 12.15 -13.92 -30.89
CA LYS A 80 11.99 -15.37 -30.89
C LYS A 80 11.28 -15.86 -29.63
N GLN A 81 11.64 -15.36 -28.46
CA GLN A 81 10.99 -15.70 -27.18
C GLN A 81 9.51 -15.28 -27.16
N ILE A 82 9.20 -14.08 -27.67
CA ILE A 82 7.81 -13.60 -27.81
C ILE A 82 7.03 -14.48 -28.79
N GLN A 83 7.62 -14.85 -29.93
CA GLN A 83 6.99 -15.72 -30.91
C GLN A 83 6.69 -17.10 -30.30
N GLN A 84 7.64 -17.68 -29.56
CA GLN A 84 7.43 -18.96 -28.88
C GLN A 84 6.37 -18.90 -27.78
N ALA A 85 6.28 -17.79 -27.04
CA ALA A 85 5.18 -17.57 -26.09
C ALA A 85 3.82 -17.44 -26.79
N SER A 86 3.76 -16.80 -27.96
CA SER A 86 2.55 -16.74 -28.79
C SER A 86 2.16 -18.12 -29.34
N ASP A 87 3.12 -18.88 -29.87
CA ASP A 87 2.89 -20.24 -30.38
C ASP A 87 2.42 -21.18 -29.26
N ARG A 88 2.92 -20.99 -28.03
CA ARG A 88 2.44 -21.66 -26.83
C ARG A 88 0.95 -21.40 -26.58
N ALA A 89 0.52 -20.14 -26.68
CA ALA A 89 -0.89 -19.77 -26.54
C ALA A 89 -1.77 -20.39 -27.64
N ARG A 90 -1.30 -20.39 -28.90
CA ARG A 90 -1.99 -21.05 -30.02
C ARG A 90 -2.14 -22.54 -29.80
N ALA A 91 -1.06 -23.20 -29.40
CA ALA A 91 -1.06 -24.64 -29.12
C ALA A 91 -2.04 -24.99 -28.00
N TYR A 92 -2.13 -24.16 -26.96
CA TYR A 92 -3.08 -24.37 -25.87
C TYR A 92 -4.54 -24.17 -26.32
N ILE A 93 -4.84 -23.12 -27.10
CA ILE A 93 -6.18 -22.92 -27.66
C ILE A 93 -6.57 -24.10 -28.56
N HIS A 94 -5.66 -24.55 -29.43
CA HIS A 94 -5.89 -25.71 -30.29
C HIS A 94 -6.14 -26.98 -29.48
N TYR A 95 -5.39 -27.19 -28.39
CA TYR A 95 -5.62 -28.29 -27.45
C TYR A 95 -7.04 -28.24 -26.87
N LEU A 96 -7.50 -27.08 -26.39
CA LEU A 96 -8.86 -26.94 -25.87
C LEU A 96 -9.92 -27.27 -26.94
N GLN A 97 -9.75 -26.75 -28.15
CA GLN A 97 -10.66 -26.99 -29.27
C GLN A 97 -10.76 -28.47 -29.65
N THR A 98 -9.66 -29.20 -29.55
CA THR A 98 -9.60 -30.64 -29.86
C THR A 98 -9.98 -31.54 -28.68
N ASN A 99 -10.13 -30.98 -27.47
CA ASN A 99 -10.44 -31.72 -26.24
C ASN A 99 -11.75 -31.25 -25.58
N GLY A 100 -12.81 -31.17 -26.39
CA GLY A 100 -14.18 -30.96 -25.90
C GLY A 100 -14.66 -29.51 -25.84
N ILE A 101 -13.83 -28.55 -26.27
CA ILE A 101 -14.14 -27.10 -26.27
C ILE A 101 -14.03 -26.55 -27.69
N TRP A 102 -14.60 -27.29 -28.66
CA TRP A 102 -14.46 -27.07 -30.10
C TRP A 102 -15.03 -25.73 -30.58
N ASP A 103 -15.92 -25.11 -29.79
CA ASP A 103 -16.58 -23.84 -30.11
C ASP A 103 -15.83 -22.61 -29.58
N LEU A 104 -14.71 -22.80 -28.86
CA LEU A 104 -13.86 -21.71 -28.41
C LEU A 104 -13.23 -20.99 -29.61
N LYS A 105 -13.42 -19.69 -29.69
CA LYS A 105 -12.87 -18.85 -30.76
C LYS A 105 -12.06 -17.70 -30.16
N PRO A 106 -10.83 -17.45 -30.64
CA PRO A 106 -10.10 -16.24 -30.30
C PRO A 106 -10.89 -14.99 -30.72
N ARG A 107 -10.81 -13.93 -29.91
CA ARG A 107 -11.53 -12.66 -30.12
C ARG A 107 -10.56 -11.55 -30.48
N GLY A 108 -9.95 -11.69 -31.64
CA GLY A 108 -9.00 -10.73 -32.19
C GLY A 108 -9.53 -9.30 -32.31
N ASP A 109 -10.82 -9.19 -32.58
CA ASP A 109 -11.59 -7.95 -32.58
C ASP A 109 -11.61 -7.21 -31.22
N LEU A 110 -11.28 -7.90 -30.13
CA LEU A 110 -11.16 -7.32 -28.78
C LEU A 110 -9.71 -7.11 -28.32
N THR A 111 -8.74 -7.80 -28.93
CA THR A 111 -7.32 -7.74 -28.54
C THR A 111 -6.46 -6.96 -29.53
N TRP A 112 -7.06 -6.40 -30.59
CA TRP A 112 -6.37 -5.70 -31.69
C TRP A 112 -5.33 -6.58 -32.39
N THR A 113 -5.53 -7.90 -32.41
CA THR A 113 -4.67 -8.90 -33.04
C THR A 113 -5.51 -9.85 -33.87
N ASP A 114 -5.08 -10.26 -35.06
CA ASP A 114 -5.91 -11.14 -35.91
C ASP A 114 -6.14 -12.54 -35.31
N ASP A 115 -5.25 -12.96 -34.41
CA ASP A 115 -5.27 -14.29 -33.78
C ASP A 115 -5.89 -14.32 -32.37
N GLY A 116 -6.36 -13.18 -31.83
CA GLY A 116 -6.96 -13.11 -30.50
C GLY A 116 -5.99 -13.28 -29.34
N ILE A 117 -4.68 -13.24 -29.61
CA ILE A 117 -3.62 -13.34 -28.59
C ILE A 117 -3.23 -11.94 -28.13
N ALA A 118 -2.80 -11.81 -26.88
CA ALA A 118 -2.36 -10.52 -26.34
C ALA A 118 -1.17 -9.94 -27.15
N LEU A 119 -1.15 -8.61 -27.32
CA LEU A 119 -0.11 -7.89 -28.07
C LEU A 119 1.31 -8.12 -27.53
N GLU A 120 1.44 -8.26 -26.21
CA GLU A 120 2.70 -8.55 -25.52
C GLU A 120 2.46 -9.61 -24.43
N PRO A 121 3.48 -10.41 -24.08
CA PRO A 121 3.37 -11.38 -23.00
C PRO A 121 3.15 -10.69 -21.64
N TYR A 122 2.27 -11.27 -20.84
CA TYR A 122 2.13 -10.88 -19.43
C TYR A 122 3.34 -11.35 -18.63
N ILE A 123 4.13 -10.41 -18.10
CA ILE A 123 5.33 -10.71 -17.32
C ILE A 123 5.00 -10.71 -15.84
N ARG A 124 5.07 -11.87 -15.19
CA ARG A 124 4.77 -12.04 -13.77
C ARG A 124 5.91 -11.58 -12.87
N GLU A 125 7.15 -11.79 -13.32
CA GLU A 125 8.36 -11.45 -12.56
C GLU A 125 9.28 -10.59 -13.43
N ALA A 126 9.69 -9.43 -12.89
CA ALA A 126 10.53 -8.47 -13.59
C ALA A 126 11.88 -8.31 -12.89
N ARG A 127 12.84 -7.66 -13.56
CA ARG A 127 14.01 -7.14 -12.87
C ARG A 127 13.54 -6.09 -11.86
N ARG A 128 14.07 -6.19 -10.64
CA ARG A 128 13.81 -5.25 -9.55
C ARG A 128 15.05 -4.41 -9.31
N GLY A 129 14.84 -3.13 -9.03
CA GLY A 129 15.91 -2.26 -8.62
C GLY A 129 16.36 -2.59 -7.20
N VAL A 130 17.67 -2.44 -6.96
CA VAL A 130 18.19 -2.33 -5.60
C VAL A 130 17.89 -0.91 -5.15
N ALA A 131 16.83 -0.75 -4.36
CA ALA A 131 16.30 0.54 -3.96
C ALA A 131 16.70 0.94 -2.53
N LEU A 132 16.53 2.22 -2.17
CA LEU A 132 16.78 2.71 -0.82
C LEU A 132 16.03 1.89 0.24
N THR A 133 14.81 1.47 -0.11
CA THR A 133 14.00 0.55 0.69
C THR A 133 13.73 -0.72 -0.10
N THR A 134 14.07 -1.87 0.46
CA THR A 134 13.57 -3.16 -0.05
C THR A 134 12.46 -3.63 0.87
N ILE A 135 11.25 -3.74 0.34
CA ILE A 135 10.07 -4.20 1.09
C ILE A 135 10.15 -5.72 1.25
N ARG A 136 10.05 -6.20 2.49
CA ARG A 136 10.29 -7.59 2.89
C ARG A 136 9.03 -8.27 3.42
N HIS A 137 9.09 -9.58 3.56
CA HIS A 137 7.95 -10.40 3.97
C HIS A 137 7.36 -9.95 5.31
N GLU A 138 8.22 -9.60 6.25
CA GLU A 138 7.86 -9.05 7.57
C GLU A 138 7.15 -7.69 7.52
N ASP A 139 7.21 -6.98 6.40
CA ASP A 139 6.53 -5.69 6.25
C ASP A 139 5.03 -5.86 5.90
N VAL A 140 4.61 -7.02 5.40
CA VAL A 140 3.25 -7.22 4.86
C VAL A 140 2.50 -8.42 5.44
N ALA A 141 3.19 -9.48 5.85
CA ALA A 141 2.53 -10.72 6.25
C ALA A 141 1.91 -10.62 7.65
N GLN A 142 0.64 -11.01 7.75
CA GLN A 142 -0.17 -10.95 8.97
C GLN A 142 0.52 -11.58 10.19
N LYS A 143 1.29 -12.65 9.97
CA LYS A 143 2.03 -13.39 11.00
C LYS A 143 2.91 -12.51 11.89
N PHE A 144 3.37 -11.37 11.38
CA PHE A 144 4.27 -10.45 12.11
C PHE A 144 3.54 -9.33 12.86
N PHE A 145 2.22 -9.23 12.74
CA PHE A 145 1.44 -8.08 13.24
C PHE A 145 0.41 -8.44 14.32
N GLY A 146 0.39 -9.68 14.82
CA GLY A 146 -0.49 -10.09 15.92
C GLY A 146 -1.96 -9.80 15.63
N THR A 147 -2.58 -8.94 16.45
CA THR A 147 -3.99 -8.54 16.31
C THR A 147 -4.20 -7.27 15.47
N ALA A 148 -3.15 -6.70 14.89
CA ALA A 148 -3.29 -5.47 14.12
C ALA A 148 -4.02 -5.73 12.79
N ALA A 149 -4.84 -4.76 12.37
CA ALA A 149 -5.57 -4.81 11.11
C ALA A 149 -4.74 -4.33 9.91
N ARG A 150 -3.53 -3.82 10.15
CA ARG A 150 -2.66 -3.16 9.17
C ARG A 150 -1.25 -3.73 9.29
N ALA A 151 -0.57 -3.88 8.16
CA ALA A 151 0.85 -4.22 8.11
C ALA A 151 1.73 -2.98 8.39
N ARG A 152 3.01 -3.05 8.01
CA ARG A 152 3.94 -1.92 8.17
C ARG A 152 3.45 -0.71 7.40
N CYS A 153 3.41 0.41 8.10
CA CYS A 153 3.19 1.73 7.53
C CYS A 153 4.53 2.45 7.47
N PHE A 154 5.03 2.71 6.27
CA PHE A 154 6.30 3.40 6.08
C PHE A 154 6.11 4.91 6.27
N GLU A 155 7.04 5.56 6.97
CA GLU A 155 7.02 7.02 7.20
C GLU A 155 7.22 7.83 5.91
N ASP A 156 7.69 7.18 4.85
CA ASP A 156 7.82 7.72 3.51
C ASP A 156 6.76 7.16 2.56
N SER A 157 5.60 6.76 3.08
CA SER A 157 4.50 6.24 2.27
C SER A 157 4.06 7.24 1.20
N VAL A 158 3.85 6.73 -0.02
CA VAL A 158 3.34 7.46 -1.20
C VAL A 158 2.11 6.80 -1.80
N GLY A 159 1.53 5.83 -1.09
CA GLY A 159 0.37 5.09 -1.57
C GLY A 159 0.05 3.92 -0.65
N ILE A 160 -1.08 3.26 -0.92
CA ILE A 160 -1.52 2.08 -0.16
C ILE A 160 -1.72 0.88 -1.08
N GLY A 161 -1.67 -0.32 -0.52
CA GLY A 161 -1.94 -1.56 -1.24
C GLY A 161 -2.54 -2.64 -0.36
N GLN A 162 -3.41 -3.48 -0.93
CA GLN A 162 -3.94 -4.66 -0.27
C GLN A 162 -4.12 -5.77 -1.29
N TYR A 163 -3.63 -6.94 -0.96
CA TYR A 163 -3.90 -8.15 -1.71
C TYR A 163 -3.83 -9.35 -0.78
N HIS A 164 -4.99 -9.93 -0.45
CA HIS A 164 -5.14 -10.81 0.72
C HIS A 164 -4.13 -11.97 0.79
N TYR A 165 -3.74 -12.56 -0.34
CA TYR A 165 -2.75 -13.63 -0.39
C TYR A 165 -1.46 -13.19 -1.09
N LEU A 166 -0.31 -13.48 -0.50
CA LEU A 166 0.99 -13.46 -1.17
C LEU A 166 1.03 -14.60 -2.21
N ASP A 167 0.52 -14.29 -3.40
CA ASP A 167 0.48 -15.16 -4.59
C ASP A 167 1.89 -15.32 -5.20
N VAL A 168 2.77 -16.01 -4.47
CA VAL A 168 4.15 -16.32 -4.89
C VAL A 168 4.10 -17.48 -5.88
N HIS A 169 4.75 -17.33 -7.03
CA HIS A 169 4.84 -18.36 -8.06
C HIS A 169 6.26 -18.89 -8.15
N PRO A 170 6.44 -20.19 -8.42
CA PRO A 170 7.77 -20.75 -8.66
C PRO A 170 8.42 -20.09 -9.87
N ASN A 171 9.73 -19.95 -9.80
CA ASN A 171 10.58 -19.61 -10.93
C ASN A 171 11.63 -20.73 -11.11
N ASP A 172 12.46 -20.65 -12.14
CA ASP A 172 13.42 -21.71 -12.46
C ASP A 172 14.62 -21.77 -11.47
N THR A 173 14.63 -20.93 -10.43
CA THR A 173 15.63 -20.98 -9.37
C THR A 173 15.26 -22.08 -8.36
N PRO A 174 16.19 -23.00 -8.03
CA PRO A 174 15.96 -23.98 -6.98
C PRO A 174 15.63 -23.33 -5.63
N GLY A 175 14.79 -23.98 -4.82
CA GLY A 175 14.44 -23.51 -3.47
C GLY A 175 13.23 -22.59 -3.43
N HIS A 176 12.17 -22.91 -4.17
CA HIS A 176 10.89 -22.18 -4.08
C HIS A 176 10.37 -22.17 -2.63
N VAL A 177 10.02 -20.98 -2.15
CA VAL A 177 9.59 -20.76 -0.78
C VAL A 177 8.12 -21.15 -0.63
N ASP A 178 7.85 -22.10 0.27
CA ASP A 178 6.50 -22.32 0.79
C ASP A 178 6.29 -21.41 2.02
N LEU A 179 5.31 -20.51 1.92
CA LEU A 179 5.00 -19.56 2.97
C LEU A 179 4.09 -20.13 4.07
N GLY A 180 3.44 -21.28 3.84
CA GLY A 180 2.50 -21.87 4.80
C GLY A 180 1.45 -20.88 5.32
N ASP A 181 1.39 -20.72 6.64
CA ASP A 181 0.50 -19.79 7.36
C ASP A 181 0.90 -18.31 7.25
N ALA A 182 2.09 -18.01 6.72
CA ALA A 182 2.61 -16.65 6.54
C ALA A 182 2.27 -16.07 5.15
N ASN A 183 1.33 -16.67 4.42
CA ASN A 183 0.93 -16.22 3.08
C ASN A 183 -0.17 -15.15 3.08
N ILE A 184 -0.78 -14.85 4.22
CA ILE A 184 -1.81 -13.80 4.31
C ILE A 184 -1.13 -12.44 4.46
N SER A 185 -1.47 -11.49 3.59
CA SER A 185 -1.04 -10.10 3.72
C SER A 185 -2.14 -9.22 4.33
N LEU A 186 -1.73 -8.29 5.19
CA LEU A 186 -2.57 -7.21 5.70
C LEU A 186 -2.48 -5.99 4.78
N PRO A 187 -3.45 -5.06 4.82
CA PRO A 187 -3.31 -3.75 4.17
C PRO A 187 -1.97 -3.08 4.52
N PHE A 188 -1.25 -2.63 3.49
CA PHE A 188 0.12 -2.11 3.58
C PHE A 188 0.27 -0.77 2.84
N THR A 189 1.46 -0.18 2.92
CA THR A 189 1.81 1.11 2.31
C THR A 189 2.97 0.97 1.33
N ILE A 190 3.07 1.88 0.36
CA ILE A 190 4.12 1.91 -0.66
C ILE A 190 5.20 2.90 -0.21
N ALA A 191 6.40 2.41 0.13
CA ALA A 191 7.52 3.26 0.52
C ALA A 191 8.08 4.04 -0.68
N LEU A 192 8.25 5.35 -0.56
CA LEU A 192 8.93 6.19 -1.56
C LEU A 192 10.34 5.67 -1.85
N GLY A 193 11.09 5.25 -0.82
CA GLY A 193 12.42 4.67 -0.97
C GLY A 193 12.45 3.39 -1.80
N ALA A 194 11.33 2.68 -1.97
CA ALA A 194 11.26 1.52 -2.86
C ALA A 194 11.20 1.92 -4.34
N LEU A 195 10.81 3.16 -4.65
CA LEU A 195 10.82 3.71 -6.01
C LEU A 195 12.20 4.29 -6.38
N ILE A 196 13.11 4.50 -5.43
CA ILE A 196 14.40 5.15 -5.67
C ILE A 196 15.56 4.14 -5.66
N PRO A 197 16.27 3.90 -6.77
CA PRO A 197 17.41 3.00 -6.82
C PRO A 197 18.61 3.58 -6.06
N ILE A 198 19.47 2.76 -5.43
CA ILE A 198 20.56 3.24 -4.55
C ILE A 198 21.69 3.99 -5.28
N ASN A 199 21.89 3.73 -6.58
CA ASN A 199 23.11 4.13 -7.31
C ASN A 199 22.83 4.76 -8.69
N THR A 200 21.58 5.07 -9.00
CA THR A 200 21.18 5.66 -10.29
C THR A 200 20.29 6.87 -10.02
N ASP A 201 20.82 8.07 -10.20
CA ASP A 201 20.05 9.30 -10.01
C ASP A 201 19.12 9.57 -11.20
N GLY A 202 18.08 10.37 -10.99
CA GLY A 202 17.06 10.67 -12.01
C GLY A 202 16.18 9.49 -12.46
N LEU A 203 16.35 8.28 -11.91
CA LEU A 203 15.54 7.10 -12.23
C LEU A 203 14.47 6.85 -11.17
N ILE A 204 13.22 6.68 -11.61
CA ILE A 204 12.09 6.24 -10.78
C ILE A 204 11.74 4.81 -11.17
N LEU A 205 11.86 3.88 -10.23
CA LEU A 205 11.38 2.51 -10.38
C LEU A 205 9.85 2.51 -10.28
N SER A 206 9.19 1.72 -11.12
CA SER A 206 7.73 1.67 -11.17
C SER A 206 7.21 0.24 -11.39
N ALA A 207 5.91 0.03 -11.14
CA ALA A 207 5.24 -1.25 -11.21
C ALA A 207 6.06 -2.38 -10.53
N LYS A 208 6.33 -3.47 -11.24
CA LYS A 208 7.05 -4.66 -10.76
C LYS A 208 8.55 -4.44 -10.47
N SER A 209 9.09 -3.27 -10.80
CA SER A 209 10.53 -3.01 -10.72
C SER A 209 10.98 -2.34 -9.42
N ILE A 210 10.04 -1.94 -8.55
CA ILE A 210 10.38 -1.33 -7.26
C ILE A 210 11.16 -2.28 -6.35
N GLY A 211 11.80 -1.71 -5.33
CA GLY A 211 12.52 -2.43 -4.29
C GLY A 211 11.63 -3.37 -3.48
N THR A 212 11.50 -4.61 -3.95
CA THR A 212 10.74 -5.68 -3.29
C THR A 212 11.55 -6.98 -3.33
N THR A 213 11.25 -7.88 -2.40
CA THR A 213 11.69 -9.28 -2.49
C THR A 213 10.82 -10.05 -3.50
N HIS A 214 11.24 -11.24 -3.90
CA HIS A 214 10.39 -12.15 -4.68
C HIS A 214 9.04 -12.42 -3.98
N ILE A 215 9.06 -12.55 -2.65
CA ILE A 215 7.87 -12.81 -1.82
C ILE A 215 6.92 -11.61 -1.84
N THR A 216 7.43 -10.40 -1.58
CA THR A 216 6.56 -9.22 -1.49
C THR A 216 6.10 -8.73 -2.84
N ASN A 217 6.88 -8.95 -3.90
CA ASN A 217 6.45 -8.65 -5.26
C ASN A 217 5.12 -9.38 -5.60
N ALA A 218 4.82 -10.52 -4.97
CA ALA A 218 3.54 -11.22 -5.14
C ALA A 218 2.30 -10.37 -4.82
N ALA A 219 2.40 -9.40 -3.90
CA ALA A 219 1.33 -8.45 -3.61
C ALA A 219 1.52 -7.11 -4.34
N TYR A 220 2.75 -6.61 -4.46
CA TYR A 220 3.01 -5.30 -5.08
C TYR A 220 2.85 -5.31 -6.61
N ARG A 221 2.99 -6.48 -7.27
CA ARG A 221 2.73 -6.65 -8.71
C ARG A 221 1.24 -6.72 -9.07
N MET A 222 0.34 -6.59 -8.10
CA MET A 222 -1.09 -6.67 -8.38
C MET A 222 -1.56 -5.35 -8.96
N HIS A 223 -2.36 -5.40 -10.03
CA HIS A 223 -2.72 -4.22 -10.84
C HIS A 223 -3.12 -2.97 -10.04
N PRO A 224 -3.96 -3.03 -8.99
CA PRO A 224 -4.28 -1.83 -8.21
C PRO A 224 -3.05 -1.19 -7.55
N VAL A 225 -2.13 -2.01 -7.06
CA VAL A 225 -0.89 -1.56 -6.43
C VAL A 225 0.10 -1.06 -7.48
N GLU A 226 0.19 -1.72 -8.64
CA GLU A 226 1.02 -1.23 -9.75
C GLU A 226 0.57 0.15 -10.25
N TRP A 227 -0.74 0.38 -10.33
CA TRP A 227 -1.30 1.68 -10.69
C TRP A 227 -0.97 2.73 -9.63
N ALA A 228 -1.11 2.42 -8.34
CA ALA A 228 -0.73 3.33 -7.26
C ALA A 228 0.78 3.66 -7.28
N ILE A 229 1.64 2.66 -7.56
CA ILE A 229 3.09 2.88 -7.73
C ILE A 229 3.35 3.79 -8.94
N GLY A 230 2.68 3.54 -10.06
CA GLY A 230 2.82 4.34 -11.28
C GLY A 230 2.35 5.78 -11.10
N GLU A 231 1.22 5.97 -10.43
CA GLU A 231 0.67 7.28 -10.05
C GLU A 231 1.65 8.03 -9.17
N ALA A 232 2.10 7.42 -8.06
CA ALA A 232 3.09 8.00 -7.17
C ALA A 232 4.40 8.36 -7.89
N GLY A 233 4.88 7.49 -8.79
CA GLY A 233 6.08 7.74 -9.60
C GLY A 233 5.92 8.90 -10.58
N GLY A 234 4.75 9.01 -11.24
CA GLY A 234 4.44 10.13 -12.13
C GLY A 234 4.41 11.47 -11.38
N TYR A 235 3.72 11.51 -10.25
CA TYR A 235 3.72 12.69 -9.37
C TYR A 235 5.15 13.01 -8.90
N LEU A 236 5.92 12.02 -8.45
CA LEU A 236 7.29 12.25 -8.00
C LEU A 236 8.15 12.94 -9.06
N GLY A 237 8.07 12.50 -10.32
CA GLY A 237 8.78 13.12 -11.43
C GLY A 237 8.38 14.59 -11.63
N VAL A 238 7.08 14.89 -11.60
CA VAL A 238 6.58 16.28 -11.73
C VAL A 238 7.00 17.13 -10.53
N PHE A 239 6.93 16.59 -9.31
CA PHE A 239 7.35 17.30 -8.09
C PHE A 239 8.83 17.66 -8.15
N ALA A 240 9.70 16.70 -8.50
CA ALA A 240 11.13 16.89 -8.61
C ALA A 240 11.49 17.98 -9.64
N LEU A 241 10.84 17.95 -10.82
CA LEU A 241 11.02 18.97 -11.85
C LEU A 241 10.59 20.37 -11.38
N ASN A 242 9.44 20.47 -10.71
CA ASN A 242 8.92 21.75 -10.22
C ASN A 242 9.77 22.35 -9.10
N GLN A 243 10.35 21.51 -8.25
CA GLN A 243 11.24 21.95 -7.16
C GLN A 243 12.70 22.13 -7.62
N GLY A 244 13.06 21.65 -8.81
CA GLY A 244 14.45 21.68 -9.30
C GLY A 244 15.39 20.79 -8.49
N VAL A 245 14.91 19.65 -8.00
CA VAL A 245 15.64 18.70 -7.13
C VAL A 245 15.68 17.31 -7.76
N ASP A 246 16.62 16.47 -7.33
CA ASP A 246 16.62 15.05 -7.70
C ASP A 246 15.56 14.26 -6.91
N VAL A 247 15.02 13.20 -7.52
CA VAL A 247 14.01 12.32 -6.89
C VAL A 247 14.51 11.65 -5.61
N ARG A 248 15.82 11.39 -5.49
CA ARG A 248 16.46 10.88 -4.28
C ARG A 248 16.38 11.89 -3.14
N GLN A 249 16.57 13.18 -3.42
CA GLN A 249 16.46 14.23 -2.41
C GLN A 249 15.06 14.28 -1.81
N VAL A 250 14.02 14.11 -2.63
CA VAL A 250 12.64 14.00 -2.15
C VAL A 250 12.46 12.83 -1.17
N ALA A 251 13.12 11.70 -1.40
CA ALA A 251 13.06 10.53 -0.53
C ALA A 251 13.88 10.67 0.77
N THR A 252 15.00 11.39 0.73
CA THR A 252 15.94 11.47 1.86
C THR A 252 15.77 12.72 2.73
N GLU A 253 15.23 13.81 2.19
CA GLU A 253 15.05 15.06 2.91
C GLU A 253 13.63 15.18 3.47
N ALA A 254 13.51 15.25 4.80
CA ALA A 254 12.22 15.25 5.50
C ALA A 254 11.27 16.38 5.01
N LYS A 255 11.81 17.56 4.72
CA LYS A 255 11.01 18.71 4.25
C LYS A 255 10.41 18.44 2.87
N LEU A 256 11.22 18.00 1.91
CA LEU A 256 10.75 17.69 0.55
C LEU A 256 9.77 16.51 0.57
N LYS A 257 10.07 15.48 1.36
CA LYS A 257 9.18 14.33 1.55
C LYS A 257 7.80 14.74 2.05
N ARG A 258 7.73 15.57 3.10
CA ARG A 258 6.46 16.08 3.66
C ARG A 258 5.69 16.92 2.65
N GLN A 259 6.37 17.80 1.91
CA GLN A 259 5.74 18.60 0.85
C GLN A 259 5.17 17.71 -0.27
N PHE A 260 5.89 16.66 -0.64
CA PHE A 260 5.44 15.70 -1.63
C PHE A 260 4.23 14.90 -1.16
N GLN A 261 4.27 14.37 0.07
CA GLN A 261 3.14 13.66 0.69
C GLN A 261 1.88 14.54 0.81
N GLY A 262 2.04 15.79 1.24
CA GLY A 262 0.93 16.76 1.25
C GLY A 262 0.35 17.00 -0.14
N TRP A 263 1.22 17.11 -1.16
CA TRP A 263 0.76 17.24 -2.53
C TRP A 263 -0.01 16.02 -3.03
N LEU A 264 0.50 14.80 -2.81
CA LEU A 264 -0.21 13.55 -3.13
C LEU A 264 -1.58 13.50 -2.47
N ALA A 265 -1.65 13.79 -1.16
CA ALA A 265 -2.90 13.75 -0.43
C ALA A 265 -3.90 14.81 -0.93
N ARG A 266 -3.45 16.00 -1.35
CA ARG A 266 -4.31 17.00 -2.02
C ARG A 266 -4.87 16.54 -3.37
N GLN A 267 -4.22 15.58 -4.03
CA GLN A 267 -4.75 14.93 -5.23
C GLN A 267 -5.69 13.75 -4.91
N GLY A 268 -5.99 13.51 -3.62
CA GLY A 268 -6.86 12.42 -3.17
C GLY A 268 -6.14 11.08 -3.04
N ILE A 269 -4.80 11.05 -3.12
CA ILE A 269 -4.03 9.81 -3.01
C ILE A 269 -3.86 9.45 -1.52
N PRO A 270 -4.38 8.30 -1.07
CA PRO A 270 -4.20 7.85 0.31
C PRO A 270 -2.77 7.41 0.55
N LEU A 271 -2.22 7.83 1.69
CA LEU A 271 -0.86 7.48 2.13
C LEU A 271 -0.88 6.49 3.30
N PHE A 272 -2.02 6.40 3.99
CA PHE A 272 -2.25 5.55 5.15
C PHE A 272 -3.62 4.90 5.03
N TRP A 273 -3.71 3.61 5.37
CA TRP A 273 -4.94 2.84 5.17
C TRP A 273 -5.97 3.14 6.27
N PHE A 274 -6.96 3.98 5.94
CA PHE A 274 -8.18 4.17 6.72
C PHE A 274 -9.40 3.72 5.91
N ASP A 275 -10.40 3.15 6.58
CA ASP A 275 -11.67 2.72 5.97
C ASP A 275 -12.85 3.65 6.30
N ASP A 276 -12.61 4.72 7.05
CA ASP A 276 -13.62 5.69 7.52
C ASP A 276 -13.27 7.16 7.17
N VAL A 277 -12.30 7.38 6.27
CA VAL A 277 -11.92 8.70 5.75
C VAL A 277 -11.85 8.64 4.22
N GLY A 278 -12.79 9.32 3.55
CA GLY A 278 -12.83 9.42 2.09
C GLY A 278 -11.80 10.41 1.54
N HIS A 279 -11.40 10.25 0.27
CA HIS A 279 -10.49 11.18 -0.42
C HIS A 279 -11.09 12.58 -0.63
N ASP A 280 -12.40 12.70 -0.51
CA ASP A 280 -13.20 13.93 -0.55
C ASP A 280 -13.34 14.60 0.84
N ASP A 281 -12.77 14.01 1.89
CA ASP A 281 -12.79 14.62 3.22
C ASP A 281 -11.98 15.93 3.21
N PRO A 282 -12.53 17.05 3.70
CA PRO A 282 -11.81 18.32 3.73
C PRO A 282 -10.52 18.29 4.57
N ASP A 283 -10.40 17.33 5.48
CA ASP A 283 -9.22 17.13 6.33
C ASP A 283 -8.31 16.00 5.83
N PHE A 284 -8.56 15.45 4.63
CA PHE A 284 -7.85 14.28 4.11
C PHE A 284 -6.33 14.47 4.10
N GLU A 285 -5.83 15.59 3.57
CA GLU A 285 -4.38 15.90 3.58
C GLU A 285 -3.79 15.87 4.98
N ALA A 286 -4.40 16.61 5.91
CA ALA A 286 -3.91 16.71 7.28
C ALA A 286 -3.95 15.35 8.02
N ILE A 287 -5.02 14.58 7.82
CA ILE A 287 -5.16 13.25 8.44
C ILE A 287 -4.13 12.27 7.87
N GLN A 288 -3.98 12.20 6.55
CA GLN A 288 -3.09 11.25 5.87
C GLN A 288 -1.62 11.54 6.20
N VAL A 289 -1.17 12.80 6.09
CA VAL A 289 0.23 13.16 6.35
C VAL A 289 0.61 12.93 7.82
N LEU A 290 -0.22 13.39 8.78
CA LEU A 290 0.08 13.19 10.21
C LEU A 290 0.01 11.73 10.65
N ALA A 291 -0.78 10.90 9.97
CA ALA A 291 -0.82 9.46 10.23
C ALA A 291 0.48 8.78 9.80
N VAL A 292 0.98 9.11 8.60
CA VAL A 292 2.24 8.58 8.07
C VAL A 292 3.44 9.03 8.92
N GLU A 293 3.46 10.28 9.36
CA GLU A 293 4.51 10.80 10.27
C GLU A 293 4.39 10.26 11.70
N GLY A 294 3.30 9.56 12.01
CA GLY A 294 3.07 8.99 13.32
C GLY A 294 2.76 9.98 14.43
N ILE A 295 2.35 11.19 14.08
CA ILE A 295 1.98 12.25 15.02
C ILE A 295 0.54 12.02 15.52
N VAL A 296 -0.40 11.79 14.61
CA VAL A 296 -1.82 11.53 14.94
C VAL A 296 -2.23 10.19 14.32
N ARG A 297 -2.12 9.10 15.10
CA ARG A 297 -2.42 7.72 14.67
C ARG A 297 -3.78 7.24 15.19
N THR A 298 -4.25 6.10 14.67
CA THR A 298 -5.41 5.38 15.23
C THR A 298 -5.22 5.06 16.71
N GLU A 299 -6.31 5.08 17.48
CA GLU A 299 -6.32 4.67 18.89
C GLU A 299 -6.41 3.15 19.05
N ASN A 300 -6.87 2.45 17.99
CA ASN A 300 -7.02 1.01 18.01
C ASN A 300 -6.36 0.37 16.79
N TYR A 301 -5.28 -0.36 17.04
CA TYR A 301 -4.55 -1.06 15.99
C TYR A 301 -5.30 -2.27 15.42
N SER A 302 -6.35 -2.78 16.08
CA SER A 302 -7.12 -3.94 15.62
C SER A 302 -8.18 -3.61 14.55
N ASN A 303 -8.31 -2.34 14.15
CA ASN A 303 -9.14 -1.93 13.02
C ASN A 303 -8.46 -0.86 12.17
N LEU A 304 -9.13 -0.48 11.08
CA LEU A 304 -8.65 0.48 10.11
C LEU A 304 -9.23 1.89 10.33
N HIS A 305 -9.89 2.14 11.46
CA HIS A 305 -10.59 3.42 11.69
C HIS A 305 -9.62 4.51 12.16
N PHE A 306 -9.78 5.71 11.60
CA PHE A 306 -9.22 6.94 12.14
C PHE A 306 -10.12 7.56 13.23
N ASN A 307 -11.44 7.37 13.10
CA ASN A 307 -12.52 7.97 13.90
C ASN A 307 -12.47 9.51 13.90
N PRO A 308 -12.76 10.18 12.77
CA PRO A 308 -12.55 11.62 12.64
C PRO A 308 -13.38 12.47 13.61
N GLN A 309 -14.55 11.97 14.05
CA GLN A 309 -15.42 12.67 15.02
C GLN A 309 -15.09 12.31 16.48
N GLY A 310 -14.17 11.37 16.72
CA GLY A 310 -13.74 10.97 18.05
C GLY A 310 -13.18 12.13 18.86
N GLN A 311 -13.37 12.06 20.18
CA GLN A 311 -12.82 13.05 21.11
C GLN A 311 -11.34 12.78 21.33
N VAL A 312 -10.56 13.83 21.60
CA VAL A 312 -9.13 13.69 21.89
C VAL A 312 -8.83 14.03 23.34
N ASN A 313 -8.12 13.12 24.02
CA ASN A 313 -7.67 13.32 25.39
C ASN A 313 -6.47 14.28 25.48
N ARG A 314 -6.34 14.99 26.60
CA ARG A 314 -5.24 15.93 26.88
C ARG A 314 -3.84 15.32 26.67
N ALA A 315 -3.65 14.06 27.03
CA ALA A 315 -2.40 13.34 26.81
C ALA A 315 -2.00 13.25 25.33
N VAL A 316 -2.97 12.94 24.44
CA VAL A 316 -2.73 12.80 22.99
C VAL A 316 -2.33 14.15 22.38
N VAL A 317 -2.95 15.25 22.83
CA VAL A 317 -2.58 16.61 22.41
C VAL A 317 -1.12 16.91 22.77
N CYS A 318 -0.67 16.52 23.97
CA CYS A 318 0.72 16.73 24.39
C CYS A 318 1.71 15.96 23.52
N VAL A 319 1.41 14.68 23.23
CA VAL A 319 2.24 13.85 22.34
C VAL A 319 2.32 14.46 20.94
N ALA A 320 1.19 14.87 20.37
CA ALA A 320 1.15 15.45 19.03
C ALA A 320 2.00 16.74 18.94
N ILE A 321 1.88 17.65 19.93
CA ILE A 321 2.65 18.89 19.95
C ILE A 321 4.14 18.60 20.09
N VAL A 322 4.56 17.72 21.01
CA VAL A 322 5.98 17.40 21.21
C VAL A 322 6.58 16.80 19.94
N ASN A 323 5.87 15.87 19.29
CA ASN A 323 6.34 15.23 18.06
C ASN A 323 6.49 16.25 16.91
N VAL A 324 5.55 17.19 16.78
CA VAL A 324 5.59 18.22 15.72
C VAL A 324 6.65 19.27 15.98
N MET A 325 6.84 19.66 17.25
CA MET A 325 7.85 20.65 17.63
C MET A 325 9.27 20.06 17.67
N GLY A 326 9.42 18.74 17.63
CA GLY A 326 10.72 18.07 17.69
C GLY A 326 11.48 18.36 18.98
N PHE A 327 10.78 18.50 20.11
CA PHE A 327 11.42 18.83 21.38
C PHE A 327 12.20 17.65 21.97
N ASP A 328 13.36 17.95 22.55
CA ASP A 328 14.08 16.99 23.40
C ASP A 328 13.23 16.60 24.61
N LEU A 329 13.11 15.30 24.83
CA LEU A 329 12.25 14.75 25.87
C LEU A 329 12.85 14.93 27.27
N VAL A 330 12.04 15.43 28.19
CA VAL A 330 12.34 15.49 29.62
C VAL A 330 11.80 14.24 30.32
N ASN A 331 12.62 13.61 31.16
CA ASN A 331 12.29 12.39 31.88
C ASN A 331 12.70 12.49 33.37
N PRO A 332 11.96 13.26 34.19
CA PRO A 332 12.35 13.48 35.57
C PRO A 332 12.21 12.20 36.40
N SER A 333 13.04 12.06 37.44
CA SER A 333 12.96 10.90 38.33
C SER A 333 11.70 10.91 39.20
N VAL A 334 11.16 12.10 39.49
CA VAL A 334 9.93 12.32 40.25
C VAL A 334 8.89 12.95 39.31
N PRO A 335 7.71 12.32 39.10
CA PRO A 335 6.64 12.92 38.31
C PRO A 335 6.16 14.27 38.83
N SER A 336 6.01 15.24 37.93
CA SER A 336 5.38 16.52 38.23
C SER A 336 3.91 16.33 38.59
N PHE A 337 3.24 15.38 37.93
CA PHE A 337 1.84 15.05 38.14
C PHE A 337 1.65 13.64 38.72
N ILE A 338 0.86 13.51 39.79
CA ILE A 338 0.66 12.25 40.51
C ILE A 338 -0.19 11.23 39.74
N ASP A 339 -0.99 11.70 38.78
CA ASP A 339 -1.88 10.88 37.95
C ASP A 339 -1.27 10.57 36.56
N VAL A 340 0.02 10.84 36.39
CA VAL A 340 0.79 10.48 35.19
C VAL A 340 2.03 9.69 35.61
N PRO A 341 1.91 8.37 35.82
CA PRO A 341 3.05 7.52 36.16
C PRO A 341 4.04 7.42 34.98
N LYS A 342 5.27 6.99 35.23
CA LYS A 342 6.35 6.96 34.22
C LYS A 342 6.06 6.03 33.05
N GLU A 343 5.28 4.99 33.32
CA GLU A 343 4.87 3.97 32.36
C GLU A 343 3.75 4.48 31.44
N HIS A 344 3.15 5.63 31.74
CA HIS A 344 2.12 6.23 30.90
C HIS A 344 2.73 6.67 29.55
N PHE A 345 2.10 6.29 28.43
CA PHE A 345 2.63 6.53 27.08
C PHE A 345 2.97 8.01 26.78
N ALA A 346 2.23 8.94 27.40
CA ALA A 346 2.44 10.39 27.24
C ALA A 346 3.31 11.04 28.33
N TYR A 347 3.91 10.25 29.23
CA TYR A 347 4.63 10.77 30.41
C TYR A 347 5.70 11.79 30.02
N GLN A 348 6.62 11.40 29.14
CA GLN A 348 7.73 12.28 28.71
C GLN A 348 7.21 13.51 27.97
N SER A 349 6.18 13.38 27.13
CA SER A 349 5.61 14.53 26.41
C SER A 349 4.95 15.53 27.37
N ILE A 350 4.23 15.05 28.38
CA ILE A 350 3.61 15.90 29.41
C ILE A 350 4.69 16.60 30.25
N GLU A 351 5.70 15.87 30.74
CA GLU A 351 6.80 16.45 31.52
C GLU A 351 7.59 17.48 30.71
N THR A 352 7.84 17.22 29.41
CA THR A 352 8.53 18.14 28.50
C THR A 352 7.78 19.46 28.35
N LEU A 353 6.46 19.41 28.10
CA LEU A 353 5.66 20.63 27.96
C LEU A 353 5.49 21.36 29.30
N ALA A 354 5.42 20.64 30.42
CA ALA A 354 5.32 21.24 31.75
C ALA A 354 6.62 21.96 32.14
N ALA A 355 7.78 21.34 31.90
CA ALA A 355 9.10 21.93 32.15
C ALA A 355 9.34 23.20 31.31
N LYS A 356 8.73 23.28 30.13
CA LYS A 356 8.75 24.46 29.25
C LYS A 356 7.69 25.52 29.60
N GLY A 357 6.82 25.27 30.59
CA GLY A 357 5.74 26.18 30.98
C GLY A 357 4.60 26.28 29.96
N ILE A 358 4.51 25.36 29.01
CA ILE A 358 3.52 25.38 27.92
C ILE A 358 2.16 24.85 28.40
N ILE A 359 2.18 23.88 29.30
CA ILE A 359 0.97 23.28 29.90
C ILE A 359 0.94 23.50 31.41
N SER A 360 -0.25 23.38 31.99
CA SER A 360 -0.47 23.34 33.43
C SER A 360 -1.45 22.22 33.80
N GLY A 361 -1.35 21.77 35.04
CA GLY A 361 -2.26 20.77 35.61
C GLY A 361 -3.64 21.34 35.93
N VAL A 362 -4.52 20.48 36.46
CA VAL A 362 -5.88 20.82 36.90
C VAL A 362 -5.97 21.11 38.40
N GLY A 363 -4.83 21.32 39.05
CA GLY A 363 -4.70 21.50 40.51
C GLY A 363 -4.30 20.22 41.26
N ASN A 364 -3.93 20.35 42.53
CA ASN A 364 -3.55 19.23 43.41
C ASN A 364 -2.49 18.27 42.83
N ARG A 365 -1.53 18.82 42.06
CA ARG A 365 -0.52 18.05 41.32
C ARG A 365 -1.11 17.02 40.35
N ARG A 366 -2.27 17.27 39.76
CA ARG A 366 -2.90 16.40 38.75
C ARG A 366 -2.89 17.04 37.37
N PHE A 367 -2.80 16.23 36.32
CA PHE A 367 -2.89 16.65 34.92
C PHE A 367 -4.21 16.26 34.25
N ALA A 368 -4.86 15.19 34.71
CA ALA A 368 -6.03 14.56 34.08
C ALA A 368 -5.76 14.11 32.61
N PRO A 369 -4.83 13.17 32.38
CA PRO A 369 -4.39 12.79 31.03
C PRO A 369 -5.50 12.22 30.14
N ALA A 370 -6.49 11.53 30.73
CA ALA A 370 -7.60 10.90 30.05
C ALA A 370 -8.82 11.82 29.85
N GLN A 371 -8.79 13.06 30.36
CA GLN A 371 -9.88 14.00 30.17
C GLN A 371 -9.88 14.51 28.71
N PRO A 372 -11.07 14.61 28.06
CA PRO A 372 -11.17 15.24 26.76
C PRO A 372 -10.66 16.68 26.77
N CYS A 373 -9.84 17.03 25.78
CA CYS A 373 -9.32 18.37 25.59
C CYS A 373 -10.36 19.23 24.86
N THR A 374 -10.50 20.51 25.23
CA THR A 374 -11.36 21.45 24.50
C THR A 374 -10.57 22.21 23.42
N ARG A 375 -11.28 22.77 22.43
CA ARG A 375 -10.63 23.60 21.39
C ARG A 375 -9.93 24.82 22.00
N GLN A 376 -10.56 25.47 22.98
CA GLN A 376 -9.95 26.57 23.73
C GLN A 376 -8.70 26.14 24.52
N GLN A 377 -8.70 24.94 25.12
CA GLN A 377 -7.50 24.43 25.78
C GLN A 377 -6.36 24.22 24.79
N LEU A 378 -6.61 23.60 23.63
CA LEU A 378 -5.60 23.48 22.57
C LEU A 378 -5.07 24.86 22.15
N SER A 379 -5.97 25.82 21.94
CA SER A 379 -5.61 27.19 21.57
C SER A 379 -4.71 27.86 22.61
N TRP A 380 -5.01 27.69 23.90
CA TRP A 380 -4.20 28.24 24.98
C TRP A 380 -2.81 27.60 25.04
N ILE A 381 -2.74 26.27 24.90
CA ILE A 381 -1.47 25.53 24.85
C ILE A 381 -0.60 26.03 23.69
N LEU A 382 -1.19 26.18 22.49
CA LEU A 382 -0.45 26.68 21.33
C LEU A 382 -0.06 28.15 21.47
N ALA A 383 -0.87 28.99 22.13
CA ALA A 383 -0.48 30.37 22.41
C ALA A 383 0.78 30.45 23.30
N ASN A 384 0.93 29.53 24.25
CA ASN A 384 2.10 29.47 25.13
C ASN A 384 3.38 28.96 24.44
N LEU A 385 3.30 28.40 23.23
CA LEU A 385 4.50 28.13 22.42
C LEU A 385 5.16 29.44 21.94
N GLY A 386 4.40 30.53 21.83
CA GLY A 386 4.87 31.83 21.38
C GLY A 386 5.09 31.92 19.86
N GLY A 387 4.99 33.12 19.30
CA GLY A 387 5.30 33.39 17.88
C GLY A 387 4.32 32.80 16.86
N LEU A 388 3.17 32.26 17.29
CA LEU A 388 2.20 31.61 16.41
C LEU A 388 0.96 32.50 16.15
N ASN A 389 0.47 32.48 14.91
CA ASN A 389 -0.82 33.06 14.56
C ASN A 389 -1.94 32.03 14.83
N ILE A 390 -2.52 32.08 16.03
CA ILE A 390 -3.54 31.13 16.48
C ILE A 390 -4.78 31.14 15.57
N ASN A 391 -5.22 32.29 15.09
CA ASN A 391 -6.37 32.39 14.20
C ASN A 391 -6.13 31.64 12.88
N GLN A 392 -4.90 31.72 12.34
CA GLN A 392 -4.52 30.99 11.14
C GLN A 392 -4.46 29.47 11.38
N LEU A 393 -3.86 29.05 12.50
CA LEU A 393 -3.81 27.62 12.87
C LEU A 393 -5.22 27.02 13.02
N PHE A 394 -6.16 27.78 13.58
CA PHE A 394 -7.54 27.38 13.80
C PHE A 394 -8.51 27.69 12.65
N ALA A 395 -8.05 28.13 11.46
CA ALA A 395 -8.96 28.41 10.35
C ALA A 395 -9.88 27.21 10.02
N GLY A 396 -11.21 27.38 10.06
CA GLY A 396 -12.16 26.27 9.89
C GLY A 396 -12.34 25.35 11.12
N THR A 397 -11.74 25.70 12.26
CA THR A 397 -11.96 25.08 13.58
C THR A 397 -12.45 26.16 14.55
N PRO A 398 -13.68 26.07 15.10
CA PRO A 398 -14.18 27.06 16.06
C PRO A 398 -13.28 27.19 17.30
N LEU A 399 -13.10 28.42 17.78
CA LEU A 399 -12.38 28.72 19.02
C LEU A 399 -13.39 28.85 20.17
N ASP A 400 -13.88 27.70 20.65
CA ASP A 400 -14.87 27.62 21.73
C ASP A 400 -14.48 26.58 22.80
N ALA A 401 -15.30 26.47 23.84
CA ALA A 401 -15.09 25.53 24.93
C ALA A 401 -15.55 24.09 24.60
N SER A 402 -15.97 23.81 23.36
CA SER A 402 -16.42 22.48 22.97
C SER A 402 -15.25 21.48 22.95
N THR A 403 -15.57 20.20 23.10
CA THR A 403 -14.58 19.13 23.01
C THR A 403 -13.93 19.10 21.62
N LEU A 404 -12.60 19.00 21.60
CA LEU A 404 -11.78 18.87 20.42
C LEU A 404 -12.00 17.51 19.75
N LYS A 405 -12.25 17.53 18.44
CA LYS A 405 -12.35 16.32 17.62
C LYS A 405 -11.00 15.93 17.03
N ARG A 406 -10.84 14.64 16.71
CA ARG A 406 -9.62 14.11 16.07
C ARG A 406 -9.26 14.79 14.76
N ARG A 407 -10.23 15.02 13.87
CA ARG A 407 -9.99 15.78 12.62
C ARG A 407 -9.54 17.22 12.86
N GLU A 408 -10.07 17.86 13.90
CA GLU A 408 -9.75 19.25 14.24
C GLU A 408 -8.33 19.34 14.79
N LEU A 409 -7.92 18.36 15.61
CA LEU A 409 -6.53 18.23 16.03
C LEU A 409 -5.62 18.07 14.81
N SER A 410 -5.93 17.14 13.90
CA SER A 410 -5.12 16.92 12.70
C SER A 410 -4.96 18.20 11.88
N ARG A 411 -6.05 18.93 11.63
CA ARG A 411 -6.01 20.20 10.89
C ARG A 411 -5.09 21.24 11.54
N VAL A 412 -5.23 21.45 12.85
CA VAL A 412 -4.46 22.46 13.59
C VAL A 412 -2.99 22.08 13.65
N ILE A 413 -2.69 20.81 13.95
CA ILE A 413 -1.32 20.29 14.06
C ILE A 413 -0.61 20.26 12.71
N TYR A 414 -1.32 19.95 11.63
CA TYR A 414 -0.75 19.97 10.28
C TYR A 414 -0.35 21.39 9.84
N ARG A 415 -1.14 22.41 10.20
CA ARG A 415 -0.76 23.80 9.95
C ARG A 415 0.40 24.26 10.82
N LEU A 416 0.47 23.77 12.06
CA LEU A 416 1.60 24.03 12.94
C LEU A 416 2.90 23.48 12.34
N SER A 417 2.88 22.26 11.81
CA SER A 417 4.05 21.64 11.18
C SER A 417 4.46 22.30 9.86
N SER A 418 3.52 22.97 9.18
CA SER A 418 3.76 23.71 7.93
C SER A 418 4.22 25.15 8.13
N SER A 419 4.11 25.67 9.36
CA SER A 419 4.51 27.05 9.72
C SER A 419 5.97 27.15 10.18
N GLN A 420 6.66 26.01 10.31
CA GLN A 420 8.09 25.88 10.57
C GLN A 420 8.83 25.60 9.26
#